data_AF-M5G5S0-F1
#
_entry.id   AF-M5G5S0-F1
#
_cell.length_a   1.000
_cell.length_b   1.000
_cell.length_c   1.000
_cell.angle_alpha   90.00
_cell.angle_beta   90.00
_cell.angle_gamma   90.00
#
_symmetry.space_group_name_H-M   'P 1'
#
loop_
_entity.id
_entity.type
_entity.pdbx_description
1 polymer ?
#
loop_
_entity_poly.entity_id
_entity_poly.type
_entity_poly.pdbx_seq_one_letter_code
_entity_poly.pdbx_strand_id
1 'polypeptide(L)' 'MCGKTFPRKSAILSHVQMHLDIRPFACTWPGCKMKFVRNHDLGRHVRSRHTRQKPFVCEW' A
#
# COMPACT_ATOMS: atom_id res chain seq x y z
N MET A 1 -13.29 -18.93 7.89
CA MET A 1 -11.84 -19.14 7.68
C MET A 1 -11.46 -18.65 6.29
N CYS A 2 -10.29 -18.02 6.13
CA CYS A 2 -9.93 -17.27 4.90
C CYS A 2 -9.48 -18.15 3.71
N GLY A 3 -8.89 -19.33 3.94
CA GLY A 3 -8.59 -20.34 2.89
C GLY A 3 -7.60 -19.93 1.79
N LYS A 4 -7.03 -18.72 1.82
CA LYS A 4 -6.12 -18.21 0.79
C LYS A 4 -4.71 -18.81 0.94
N THR A 5 -4.13 -19.21 -0.20
CA THR A 5 -2.75 -19.66 -0.31
C THR A 5 -1.89 -18.59 -0.98
N PHE A 6 -0.60 -18.55 -0.64
CA PHE A 6 0.32 -17.53 -1.14
C PHE A 6 1.65 -18.18 -1.53
N PRO A 7 2.24 -17.80 -2.67
CA PRO A 7 3.51 -18.36 -3.14
C PRO A 7 4.74 -17.80 -2.40
N ARG A 8 4.58 -16.79 -1.54
CA ARG A 8 5.68 -16.11 -0.83
C ARG A 8 5.30 -15.80 0.61
N LYS A 9 6.26 -15.95 1.54
CA LYS A 9 6.08 -15.63 2.96
C LYS A 9 5.68 -14.18 3.22
N SER A 10 6.27 -13.23 2.49
CA SER A 10 5.91 -11.81 2.62
C SER A 10 4.44 -11.54 2.25
N ALA A 11 3.90 -12.26 1.27
CA ALA A 11 2.51 -12.10 0.83
C ALA A 11 1.51 -12.57 1.88
N ILE A 12 1.76 -13.72 2.53
CA ILE A 12 0.91 -14.19 3.63
C ILE A 12 1.03 -13.29 4.86
N LEU A 13 2.22 -12.78 5.19
CA LEU A 13 2.38 -11.85 6.32
C LEU A 13 1.57 -10.56 6.11
N SER A 14 1.68 -9.92 4.95
CA SER A 14 0.84 -8.76 4.62
C SER A 14 -0.65 -9.10 4.59
N HIS A 15 -1.01 -10.31 4.18
CA HIS A 15 -2.41 -10.75 4.22
C HIS A 15 -2.93 -10.88 5.66
N VAL A 16 -2.14 -11.44 6.58
CA VAL A 16 -2.50 -11.55 8.00
C VAL A 16 -2.61 -10.18 8.65
N GLN A 17 -1.74 -9.23 8.31
CA GLN A 17 -1.84 -7.84 8.78
C GLN A 17 -3.20 -7.21 8.45
N MET A 18 -3.81 -7.56 7.31
CA MET A 18 -5.15 -7.11 6.95
C MET A 18 -6.24 -7.69 7.87
N HIS A 19 -6.11 -8.95 8.32
CA HIS A 19 -7.04 -9.54 9.27
C HIS A 19 -6.96 -8.90 10.66
N LEU A 20 -5.78 -8.41 11.04
CA LEU A 20 -5.52 -7.76 12.32
C LEU A 20 -5.71 -6.23 12.25
N ASP A 21 -6.12 -5.70 11.09
CA ASP A 21 -6.16 -4.27 10.79
C ASP A 21 -4.85 -3.51 11.08
N ILE A 22 -3.73 -4.21 11.02
CA ILE A 22 -2.39 -3.64 11.20
C ILE A 22 -1.98 -2.96 9.90
N ARG A 23 -1.86 -1.63 9.96
CA ARG A 23 -1.47 -0.78 8.82
C ARG A 23 -0.23 0.03 9.20
N PRO A 24 0.99 -0.56 9.08
CA PRO A 24 2.21 0.04 9.59
C PRO A 24 2.67 1.24 8.76
N PHE A 25 2.21 1.37 7.51
CA PHE A 25 2.66 2.42 6.60
C PHE A 25 1.69 3.59 6.63
N ALA A 26 1.98 4.62 7.43
CA ALA A 26 1.19 5.84 7.50
C ALA A 26 1.65 6.89 6.47
N CYS A 27 0.71 7.64 5.91
CA CYS A 27 1.02 8.83 5.14
C CYS A 27 1.52 9.93 6.08
N THR A 28 2.63 10.58 5.71
CA THR A 28 3.24 11.68 6.46
C THR A 28 2.84 13.05 5.92
N TRP A 29 1.99 13.10 4.90
CA TRP A 29 1.55 14.38 4.32
C TRP A 29 0.66 15.15 5.31
N PRO A 30 0.87 16.46 5.50
CA PRO A 30 0.08 17.26 6.44
C PRO A 30 -1.44 17.14 6.19
N GLY A 31 -2.19 16.82 7.24
CA GLY A 31 -3.65 16.63 7.17
C GLY A 31 -4.11 15.28 6.60
N CYS A 32 -3.21 14.44 6.09
CA CYS A 32 -3.54 13.10 5.61
C CYS A 32 -3.38 12.06 6.72
N LYS A 33 -4.43 11.28 6.99
CA LYS A 33 -4.43 10.22 8.02
C LYS A 33 -4.45 8.81 7.44
N MET A 34 -4.21 8.67 6.14
CA MET A 34 -4.29 7.39 5.43
C MET A 34 -3.17 6.44 5.88
N LYS A 35 -3.53 5.18 6.15
CA LYS A 35 -2.59 4.12 6.51
C LYS A 35 -2.78 2.90 5.60
N PHE A 36 -1.67 2.22 5.33
CA PHE A 36 -1.61 1.12 4.38
C PHE A 36 -0.93 -0.10 4.99
N VAL A 37 -1.34 -1.27 4.51
CA VAL A 37 -0.74 -2.57 4.90
C VAL A 37 0.60 -2.78 4.19
N ARG A 38 0.78 -2.22 2.99
CA ARG A 38 1.99 -2.39 2.17
C ARG A 38 2.62 -1.05 1.81
N ASN A 39 3.95 -1.02 1.71
CA ASN A 39 4.70 0.18 1.35
C ASN A 39 4.36 0.69 -0.06
N HIS A 40 4.28 -0.19 -1.06
CA HIS A 40 3.98 0.24 -2.44
C HIS A 40 2.60 0.92 -2.57
N ASP A 41 1.64 0.55 -1.72
CA ASP A 41 0.32 1.18 -1.68
C ASP A 41 0.42 2.62 -1.14
N LEU A 42 1.21 2.85 -0.08
CA LEU A 42 1.52 4.19 0.41
C LEU A 42 2.24 5.02 -0.67
N GLY A 43 3.25 4.46 -1.33
CA GLY A 43 3.97 5.16 -2.40
C GLY A 43 3.07 5.57 -3.55
N ARG A 44 2.16 4.70 -3.99
CA ARG A 44 1.15 5.03 -5.01
C ARG A 44 0.19 6.11 -4.51
N HIS A 45 -0.26 6.03 -3.25
CA HIS A 45 -1.13 7.04 -2.65
C HIS A 45 -0.48 8.42 -2.66
N VAL A 46 0.77 8.54 -2.19
CA VAL A 46 1.50 9.81 -2.17
C VAL A 46 1.67 10.37 -3.59
N ARG A 47 2.09 9.54 -4.54
CA ARG A 47 2.26 9.99 -5.93
C ARG A 47 0.96 10.50 -6.56
N SER A 48 -0.13 9.76 -6.36
CA SER A 48 -1.41 10.07 -7.00
C SER A 48 -2.18 11.21 -6.32
N ARG A 49 -2.10 11.35 -5.00
CA ARG A 49 -2.95 12.29 -4.24
C ARG A 49 -2.23 13.56 -3.81
N HIS A 50 -0.92 13.51 -3.65
CA HIS A 50 -0.17 14.61 -3.05
C HIS A 50 0.82 15.25 -4.00
N THR A 51 1.58 14.47 -4.78
CA THR A 51 2.64 15.03 -5.64
C THR A 51 2.21 15.22 -7.10
N ARG A 52 1.06 14.66 -7.53
CA ARG A 52 0.60 14.63 -8.93
C ARG A 52 1.65 14.12 -9.93
N GLN A 53 2.66 13.39 -9.44
CA GLN A 53 3.72 12.87 -10.30
C GLN A 53 3.19 11.75 -11.18
N LYS A 54 3.30 11.95 -12.49
CA LYS A 54 3.06 10.95 -13.53
C LYS A 54 4.37 10.67 -14.26
N PRO A 55 5.25 9.82 -13.70
CA PRO A 55 6.60 9.61 -14.24
C PRO A 55 6.62 8.71 -15.48
N PHE A 56 5.50 8.06 -15.80
CA PHE A 56 5.38 7.17 -16.95
C PHE A 56 4.53 7.88 -18.01
N VAL A 57 5.10 8.03 -19.19
CA VAL A 57 4.44 8.55 -20.39
C VAL A 57 4.35 7.39 -21.39
N CYS A 58 3.22 7.30 -22.10
CA CYS A 58 3.11 6.37 -23.21
C CYS A 58 3.93 6.93 -24.39
N GLU A 59 4.91 6.17 -24.85
CA GLU A 59 5.76 6.53 -26.00
C GLU A 59 5.31 5.84 -27.29
N TRP A 60 4.12 5.24 -27.27
CA TRP A 60 3.45 4.62 -28.41
C TRP A 60 2.35 5.53 -28.94
#